data_AF-A0A101D194-F1
#
_entry.id   AF-A0A101D194-F1
#
_cell.length_a   1.000
_cell.length_b   1.000
_cell.length_c   1.000
_cell.angle_alpha   90.00
_cell.angle_beta   90.00
_cell.angle_gamma   90.00
#
_symmetry.space_group_name_H-M   'P 1'
#
loop_
_entity.id
_entity.type
_entity.pdbx_description
1 polymer ?
#
loop_
_entity_poly.entity_id
_entity_poly.type
_entity_poly.pdbx_seq_one_letter_code
_entity_poly.pdbx_strand_id
1 'polypeptide(L)'
;MNTATPIPAPSVLTQAHRDAMAYIQDLAITISQQSVFAVSAEYVGHTHEFSAHVLRFSEIIKGNFRAEKTLRTLLPSRISWAGDNALEELQTMARELETLLVTPDGGAL
;
A
#
# COMPACT_ATOMS: atom_id res chain seq x y z
N MET A 1 11.94 -43.87 11.05
CA MET A 1 11.12 -43.38 9.93
C MET A 1 10.97 -41.88 10.15
N ASN A 2 11.83 -41.06 9.51
CA ASN A 2 11.78 -39.60 9.65
C ASN A 2 10.74 -39.06 8.69
N THR A 3 9.56 -38.71 9.21
CA THR A 3 8.59 -37.87 8.51
C THR A 3 9.18 -36.47 8.42
N ALA A 4 9.89 -36.19 7.33
CA ALA A 4 10.20 -34.83 6.93
C ALA A 4 8.87 -34.14 6.63
N THR A 5 8.44 -33.24 7.50
CA THR A 5 7.35 -32.32 7.20
C THR A 5 7.76 -31.50 5.98
N PRO A 6 6.98 -31.48 4.89
CA PRO A 6 7.30 -30.64 3.75
C PRO A 6 7.27 -29.19 4.24
N ILE A 7 8.43 -28.53 4.18
CA ILE A 7 8.51 -27.09 4.40
C ILE A 7 7.65 -26.46 3.29
N PRO A 8 6.59 -25.69 3.62
CA PRO A 8 5.78 -25.02 2.62
C PRO A 8 6.69 -24.21 1.70
N ALA A 9 6.45 -24.29 0.39
CA ALA A 9 7.17 -23.43 -0.54
C ALA A 9 6.99 -21.96 -0.08
N PRO A 10 8.05 -21.15 -0.06
CA PRO A 10 7.94 -19.76 0.38
C PRO A 10 6.85 -19.07 -0.43
N SER A 11 6.00 -18.28 0.25
CA SER A 11 4.98 -17.50 -0.41
C SER A 11 5.66 -16.57 -1.43
N VAL A 12 5.30 -16.71 -2.70
CA VAL A 12 5.95 -15.96 -3.80
C VAL A 12 5.11 -14.72 -4.10
N LEU A 13 5.78 -13.58 -4.30
CA LEU A 13 5.14 -12.37 -4.80
C LEU A 13 4.50 -12.63 -6.18
N THR A 14 3.17 -12.76 -6.20
CA THR A 14 2.41 -13.05 -7.41
C THR A 14 2.18 -11.81 -8.27
N GLN A 15 1.64 -11.99 -9.48
CA GLN A 15 1.26 -10.87 -10.34
C GLN A 15 0.18 -10.00 -9.69
N ALA A 16 -0.81 -10.61 -9.03
CA ALA A 16 -1.88 -9.88 -8.35
C ALA A 16 -1.36 -8.91 -7.28
N HIS A 17 -0.30 -9.27 -6.55
CA HIS A 17 0.35 -8.36 -5.60
C HIS A 17 1.00 -7.17 -6.33
N ARG A 18 1.69 -7.43 -7.44
CA ARG A 18 2.31 -6.37 -8.26
C ARG A 18 1.29 -5.42 -8.84
N ASP A 19 0.18 -5.94 -9.35
CA ASP A 19 -0.91 -5.15 -9.90
C ASP A 19 -1.56 -4.28 -8.80
N ALA A 20 -1.77 -4.83 -7.60
CA ALA A 20 -2.30 -4.07 -6.48
C ALA A 20 -1.35 -2.97 -6.00
N MET A 21 -0.03 -3.23 -5.92
CA MET A 21 0.96 -2.21 -5.59
C MET A 21 1.01 -1.10 -6.64
N ALA A 22 0.99 -1.45 -7.93
CA ALA A 22 0.96 -0.48 -9.02
C ALA A 22 -0.29 0.40 -8.95
N TYR A 23 -1.46 -0.21 -8.68
CA TYR A 23 -2.70 0.54 -8.50
C TYR A 23 -2.63 1.52 -7.31
N ILE A 24 -2.04 1.12 -6.18
CA ILE A 24 -1.82 2.03 -5.04
C ILE A 24 -0.88 3.18 -5.41
N GLN A 25 0.17 2.93 -6.20
CA GLN A 25 1.06 3.98 -6.69
C GLN A 25 0.33 4.96 -7.60
N ASP A 26 -0.51 4.48 -8.51
CA ASP A 26 -1.34 5.33 -9.38
C ASP A 26 -2.35 6.17 -8.57
N LEU A 27 -2.97 5.57 -7.55
CA LEU A 27 -3.83 6.30 -6.60
C LEU A 27 -3.05 7.38 -5.86
N ALA A 28 -1.85 7.09 -5.37
CA ALA A 28 -1.02 8.05 -4.66
C ALA A 28 -0.69 9.28 -5.52
N ILE A 29 -0.37 9.07 -6.81
CA ILE A 29 -0.16 10.14 -7.78
C ILE A 29 -1.45 10.96 -7.95
N THR A 30 -2.57 10.27 -8.21
CA THR A 30 -3.87 10.92 -8.47
C THR A 30 -4.32 11.78 -7.30
N ILE A 31 -4.27 11.25 -6.07
CA ILE A 31 -4.63 11.97 -4.85
C ILE A 31 -3.71 13.17 -4.64
N SER A 32 -2.40 12.99 -4.85
CA SER A 32 -1.42 14.08 -4.69
C SER A 32 -1.66 15.24 -5.65
N GLN A 33 -2.18 14.98 -6.85
CA GLN A 33 -2.53 16.02 -7.82
C GLN A 33 -3.74 16.88 -7.39
N GLN A 34 -4.61 16.36 -6.51
CA GLN A 34 -5.78 17.11 -6.00
C GLN A 34 -5.41 18.20 -4.98
N SER A 35 -4.14 18.30 -4.57
CA SER A 35 -3.60 19.36 -3.70
C SER A 35 -4.21 19.43 -2.28
N VAL A 36 -4.94 18.40 -1.84
CA VAL A 36 -5.45 18.27 -0.46
C VAL A 36 -4.48 17.44 0.39
N PHE A 37 -4.15 16.25 -0.11
CA PHE A 37 -3.20 15.32 0.51
C PHE A 37 -2.00 15.11 -0.39
N ALA A 38 -0.82 14.95 0.19
CA ALA A 38 0.33 14.37 -0.48
C ALA A 38 0.44 12.91 -0.04
N VAL A 39 0.54 11.98 -0.99
CA VAL A 39 0.62 10.55 -0.72
C VAL A 39 1.92 10.00 -1.27
N SER A 40 2.73 9.37 -0.41
CA SER A 40 3.92 8.59 -0.81
C SER A 40 3.58 7.11 -0.76
N ALA A 41 3.99 6.35 -1.77
CA ALA A 41 3.89 4.88 -1.79
C ALA A 41 5.28 4.29 -2.00
N GLU A 42 5.72 3.43 -1.08
CA GLU A 42 7.11 3.00 -0.96
C GLU A 42 7.22 1.48 -0.83
N TYR A 43 8.27 0.92 -1.41
CA TYR A 43 8.64 -0.47 -1.26
C TYR A 43 10.01 -0.58 -0.59
N VAL A 44 10.07 -1.25 0.56
CA VAL A 44 11.29 -1.49 1.34
C VAL A 44 11.81 -2.89 1.04
N GLY A 45 12.80 -2.99 0.15
CA GLY A 45 13.33 -4.27 -0.32
C GLY A 45 14.00 -5.15 0.75
N HIS A 46 14.47 -4.57 1.86
CA HIS A 46 15.10 -5.34 2.94
C HIS A 46 14.09 -6.14 3.76
N THR A 47 12.96 -5.53 4.11
CA THR A 47 11.88 -6.16 4.90
C THR A 47 10.77 -6.72 4.03
N HIS A 48 10.84 -6.50 2.71
CA HIS A 48 9.76 -6.81 1.78
C HIS A 48 8.43 -6.13 2.21
N GLU A 49 8.49 -4.90 2.70
CA GLU A 49 7.33 -4.12 3.13
C GLU A 49 6.89 -3.16 2.02
N PHE A 50 5.58 -3.04 1.82
CA PHE A 50 4.98 -1.99 1.00
C PHE A 50 4.19 -1.06 1.91
N SER A 51 4.36 0.25 1.77
CA SER A 51 3.71 1.24 2.61
C SER A 51 3.14 2.40 1.79
N ALA A 52 2.07 3.01 2.32
CA ALA A 52 1.55 4.28 1.86
C ALA A 52 1.47 5.27 3.03
N HIS A 53 1.95 6.49 2.80
CA HIS A 53 1.98 7.57 3.77
C HIS A 53 1.16 8.75 3.26
N VAL A 54 0.14 9.14 4.02
CA VAL A 54 -0.74 10.26 3.69
C VAL A 54 -0.39 11.45 4.57
N LEU A 55 -0.07 12.57 3.94
CA LEU A 55 0.25 13.85 4.58
C LEU A 55 -0.74 14.91 4.09
N ARG A 56 -1.04 15.91 4.92
CA ARG A 56 -1.83 17.08 4.48
C ARG A 56 -0.92 18.14 3.89
N PHE A 57 -1.25 18.66 2.71
CA PHE A 57 -0.49 19.76 2.11
C PHE A 57 -0.45 21.00 3.01
N SER A 58 -1.54 21.29 3.72
CA SER A 58 -1.60 22.42 4.67
C SER A 58 -0.59 22.31 5.82
N GLU A 59 -0.22 21.09 6.22
CA GLU A 59 0.78 20.85 7.26
C GLU A 59 2.19 20.88 6.68
N ILE A 60 2.38 20.36 5.46
CA ILE A 60 3.65 20.43 4.73
C ILE A 60 4.09 21.88 4.53
N ILE A 61 3.17 22.78 4.16
CA ILE A 61 3.46 24.22 3.98
C ILE A 61 3.95 24.87 5.28
N LYS A 62 3.54 24.34 6.44
CA LYS A 62 4.00 24.79 7.76
C LYS A 62 5.31 24.12 8.20
N GLY A 63 5.92 23.29 7.35
CA GLY A 63 7.12 22.50 7.68
C GLY A 63 6.83 21.26 8.52
N ASN A 64 5.56 20.86 8.67
CA ASN A 64 5.18 19.64 9.39
C ASN A 64 5.00 18.48 8.41
N PHE A 65 5.96 17.55 8.43
CA PHE A 65 5.99 16.38 7.53
C PHE A 65 5.47 15.10 8.20
N ARG A 66 4.74 15.21 9.30
CA ARG A 66 4.14 14.06 9.96
C ARG A 66 3.01 13.49 9.10
N ALA A 67 3.08 12.18 8.82
CA ALA A 67 1.97 11.47 8.19
C ALA A 67 0.74 11.44 9.10
N GLU A 68 -0.40 11.82 8.55
CA GLU A 68 -1.71 11.68 9.19
C GLU A 68 -2.13 10.21 9.25
N LYS A 69 -1.87 9.46 8.15
CA LYS A 69 -2.14 8.03 8.05
C LYS A 69 -0.92 7.34 7.46
N THR A 70 -0.61 6.16 8.01
CA THR A 70 0.43 5.27 7.48
C THR A 70 -0.17 3.88 7.39
N LEU A 71 -0.18 3.34 6.17
CA LEU A 71 -0.65 2.00 5.84
C LEU A 71 0.57 1.17 5.45
N ARG A 72 0.67 -0.06 5.95
CA ARG A 72 1.83 -0.94 5.74
C ARG A 72 1.38 -2.38 5.60
N THR A 73 2.06 -3.11 4.73
CA THR A 73 1.81 -4.53 4.46
C THR A 73 3.14 -5.22 4.25
N LEU A 74 3.33 -6.36 4.93
CA LEU A 74 4.43 -7.26 4.62
C LEU A 74 4.07 -8.07 3.38
N LEU A 75 4.96 -8.11 2.40
CA LEU A 75 4.78 -8.89 1.19
C LEU A 75 5.32 -10.32 1.36
N PRO A 76 4.84 -11.26 0.54
CA PRO A 76 5.40 -12.60 0.46
C PRO A 76 6.92 -12.55 0.27
N SER A 77 7.65 -13.26 1.12
CA SER A 77 9.12 -13.27 1.15
C SER A 77 9.65 -14.67 1.49
N ARG A 78 10.96 -14.80 1.72
CA ARG A 78 11.57 -16.07 2.16
C ARG A 78 11.13 -16.50 3.56
N ILE A 79 10.51 -15.60 4.33
CA ILE A 79 10.00 -15.89 5.67
C ILE A 79 8.60 -16.49 5.55
N SER A 80 8.40 -17.67 6.13
CA SER A 80 7.23 -18.53 5.88
C SER A 80 5.88 -17.98 6.31
N TRP A 81 5.85 -16.97 7.18
CA TRP A 81 4.63 -16.31 7.67
C TRP A 81 4.45 -14.90 7.12
N ALA A 82 5.43 -14.40 6.36
CA ALA A 82 5.38 -13.05 5.82
C ALA A 82 4.43 -13.00 4.63
N GLY A 83 3.48 -12.07 4.70
CA GLY A 83 2.58 -11.76 3.60
C GLY A 83 1.51 -12.80 3.30
N ASP A 84 1.13 -13.64 4.28
CA ASP A 84 0.05 -14.62 4.13
C ASP A 84 -1.26 -13.96 3.67
N ASN A 85 -1.54 -12.74 4.13
CA ASN A 85 -2.72 -11.95 3.75
C ASN A 85 -2.37 -10.72 2.91
N ALA A 86 -1.16 -10.65 2.33
CA ALA A 86 -0.64 -9.44 1.70
C ALA A 86 -1.56 -8.89 0.60
N LEU A 87 -2.19 -9.76 -0.20
CA LEU A 87 -3.10 -9.32 -1.24
C LEU A 87 -4.34 -8.62 -0.67
N GLU A 88 -4.94 -9.17 0.38
CA GLU A 88 -6.11 -8.57 1.04
C GLU A 88 -5.74 -7.25 1.72
N GLU A 89 -4.57 -7.18 2.35
CA GLU A 89 -4.09 -5.94 2.97
C GLU A 89 -3.79 -4.87 1.91
N LEU A 90 -3.17 -5.23 0.77
CA LEU A 90 -2.97 -4.31 -0.36
C LEU A 90 -4.30 -3.81 -0.92
N GLN A 91 -5.28 -4.69 -1.10
CA GLN A 91 -6.63 -4.28 -1.54
C GLN A 91 -7.32 -3.37 -0.52
N THR A 92 -7.12 -3.62 0.77
CA THR A 92 -7.63 -2.74 1.84
C THR A 92 -6.95 -1.39 1.82
N MET A 93 -5.63 -1.36 1.63
CA MET A 93 -4.86 -0.12 1.45
C MET A 93 -5.38 0.69 0.26
N ALA A 94 -5.64 0.04 -0.88
CA ALA A 94 -6.22 0.69 -2.05
C ALA A 94 -7.59 1.31 -1.74
N ARG A 95 -8.51 0.57 -1.11
CA ARG A 95 -9.82 1.09 -0.70
C ARG A 95 -9.73 2.29 0.24
N GLU A 96 -8.81 2.24 1.21
CA GLU A 96 -8.57 3.36 2.13
C GLU A 96 -8.09 4.61 1.39
N LEU A 97 -7.23 4.46 0.38
CA LEU A 97 -6.76 5.58 -0.44
C LEU A 97 -7.84 6.10 -1.39
N GLU A 98 -8.70 5.24 -1.94
CA GLU A 98 -9.85 5.64 -2.77
C GLU A 98 -10.79 6.60 -2.02
N THR A 99 -10.94 6.45 -0.69
CA THR A 99 -11.76 7.38 0.11
C THR A 99 -11.23 8.82 0.14
N LEU A 100 -9.96 9.03 -0.24
CA LEU A 100 -9.32 10.34 -0.31
C LEU A 100 -9.48 11.02 -1.66
N LEU A 101 -9.98 10.30 -2.67
CA LEU A 101 -10.28 10.88 -3.97
C LEU A 101 -11.47 11.84 -3.83
N VAL A 102 -11.21 13.12 -4.07
CA VAL A 102 -12.28 14.10 -4.22
C VAL A 102 -12.98 13.84 -5.56
N THR A 103 -14.26 13.46 -5.51
CA THR A 103 -15.11 13.45 -6.70
C THR A 103 -15.32 14.91 -7.14
N PRO A 104 -15.12 15.28 -8.41
CA PRO A 104 -15.55 16.59 -8.88
C PRO A 104 -17.07 16.66 -8.70
N ASP A 105 -17.56 17.50 -7.79
CA ASP A 105 -18.99 17.81 -7.69
C ASP A 105 -19.44 18.41 -9.03
N GLY A 106 -20.05 17.58 -9.89
CA GLY A 106 -20.49 18.02 -11.21
C GLY A 106 -20.69 16.92 -12.24
N GLY A 107 -21.42 15.85 -11.92
CA GLY A 107 -21.85 14.87 -12.92
C GLY A 107 -22.86 13.89 -12.34
N ALA A 108 -24.14 14.19 -12.54
CA ALA A 108 -25.26 13.32 -12.20
C ALA A 108 -25.08 11.92 -12.83
N LEU A 109 -25.46 10.89 -12.08
CA LEU A 109 -25.90 9.60 -12.64
C LEU A 109 -27.15 9.81 -13.52
#